data_AF-A0A316FCF8-F1
#
_entry.id   AF-A0A316FCF8-F1
#
_cell.length_a   1.000
_cell.length_b   1.000
_cell.length_c   1.000
_cell.angle_alpha   90.00
_cell.angle_beta   90.00
_cell.angle_gamma   90.00
#
_symmetry.space_group_name_H-M   'P 1'
#
loop_
_entity.id
_entity.type
_entity.pdbx_description
1 polymer ?
#
loop_
_entity_poly.entity_id
_entity_poly.type
_entity_poly.pdbx_seq_one_letter_code
_entity_poly.pdbx_strand_id
1 'polypeptide(L)'
;MRAMTTVAVVTSTLLAISGCATSGPSGAPAAPAAPAVTASGLDEATAAVCGIANQATLGEGGYDFDVATATQIVTLGQDSKSTVITAAANVLSVPTRQAQAAAGQPEEASHLAELRTAMLKFQTICQDVDALVVSIQESEYAVDDDAVKSTR
;
A
#
# COMPACT_ATOMS: atom_id res chain seq x y z
N MET A 1 19.78 12.45 -45.91
CA MET A 1 18.95 13.67 -45.99
C MET A 1 18.28 13.87 -44.63
N ARG A 2 18.29 15.12 -44.13
CA ARG A 2 17.66 15.65 -42.88
C ARG A 2 16.14 15.34 -42.85
N ALA A 3 15.41 15.32 -41.73
CA ALA A 3 15.34 16.23 -40.58
C ALA A 3 14.76 15.46 -39.35
N MET A 4 15.08 15.69 -38.07
CA MET A 4 15.18 16.90 -37.23
C MET A 4 13.81 17.45 -36.76
N THR A 5 13.45 17.10 -35.52
CA THR A 5 12.58 17.89 -34.64
C THR A 5 13.03 17.75 -33.17
N THR A 6 13.87 18.70 -32.76
CA THR A 6 13.98 19.34 -31.43
C THR A 6 12.59 19.77 -30.90
N VAL A 7 12.27 20.05 -29.62
CA VAL A 7 12.93 20.21 -28.30
C VAL A 7 11.78 20.45 -27.29
N ALA A 8 11.93 20.04 -26.02
CA ALA A 8 11.71 20.92 -24.85
C ALA A 8 12.13 20.21 -23.56
N VAL A 9 13.39 20.44 -23.18
CA VAL A 9 13.81 20.42 -21.78
C VAL A 9 13.21 21.66 -21.14
N VAL A 10 12.40 21.49 -20.09
CA VAL A 10 12.09 22.58 -19.16
C VAL A 10 12.84 22.32 -17.86
N THR A 11 13.80 23.21 -17.63
CA THR A 11 14.64 23.37 -16.46
C THR A 11 13.86 23.84 -15.23
N SER A 12 14.14 23.20 -14.10
CA SER A 12 14.47 23.80 -12.80
C SER A 12 13.46 24.68 -12.07
N THR A 13 13.03 24.19 -10.90
CA THR A 13 13.05 24.99 -9.67
C THR A 13 13.56 24.13 -8.50
N LEU A 14 14.85 24.26 -8.19
CA LEU A 14 15.31 24.12 -6.81
C LEU A 14 14.79 25.33 -6.05
N LEU A 15 13.97 25.11 -5.02
CA LEU A 15 13.72 26.07 -3.96
C LEU A 15 14.13 25.41 -2.65
N ALA A 16 15.30 25.82 -2.17
CA ALA A 16 15.70 25.64 -0.79
C ALA A 16 14.74 26.45 0.10
N ILE A 17 14.22 25.83 1.17
CA ILE A 17 13.73 26.57 2.33
C ILE A 17 14.41 25.97 3.56
N SER A 18 15.48 26.64 3.98
CA SER A 18 15.97 26.63 5.34
C SER A 18 15.03 27.45 6.23
N GLY A 19 14.62 26.90 7.38
CA GLY A 19 14.42 27.68 8.61
C GLY A 19 12.98 28.03 9.04
N CYS A 20 12.63 27.48 10.21
CA CYS A 20 11.94 28.12 11.35
C CYS A 20 10.44 28.51 11.27
N ALA A 21 9.65 27.72 12.00
CA ALA A 21 8.47 28.05 12.82
C ALA A 21 7.56 29.24 12.45
N THR A 22 6.32 28.92 12.08
CA THR A 22 5.13 29.72 12.47
C THR A 22 3.90 28.82 12.57
N SER A 23 3.11 29.07 13.61
CA SER A 23 1.95 28.30 14.06
C SER A 23 0.68 28.70 13.28
N GLY A 24 -0.02 27.74 12.67
CA GLY A 24 -1.31 27.97 11.99
C GLY A 24 -1.77 26.70 11.26
N PRO A 25 -3.08 26.39 11.24
CA PRO A 25 -3.57 25.02 11.35
C PRO A 25 -3.07 24.14 10.21
N SER A 26 -2.43 23.05 10.61
CA SER A 26 -2.05 21.94 9.75
C SER A 26 -3.30 21.40 9.06
N GLY A 27 -3.57 21.93 7.86
CA GLY A 27 -4.41 21.25 6.89
C GLY A 27 -3.63 20.01 6.49
N ALA A 28 -3.93 18.89 7.16
CA ALA A 28 -3.39 17.60 6.82
C ALA A 28 -3.51 17.42 5.29
N PRO A 29 -2.43 17.03 4.59
CA PRO A 29 -2.54 16.77 3.17
C PRO A 29 -3.64 15.74 2.96
N ALA A 30 -4.58 16.05 2.08
CA ALA A 30 -5.62 15.10 1.69
C ALA A 30 -4.92 13.84 1.20
N ALA A 31 -5.12 12.73 1.91
CA ALA A 31 -4.55 11.45 1.56
C ALA A 31 -4.91 11.15 0.09
N PRO A 32 -3.97 10.72 -0.76
CA PRO A 32 -4.29 10.26 -2.09
C PRO A 32 -5.39 9.21 -1.97
N ALA A 33 -6.42 9.32 -2.82
CA ALA A 33 -7.44 8.28 -2.90
C ALA A 33 -6.72 6.98 -3.26
N ALA A 34 -6.83 5.99 -2.37
CA ALA A 34 -6.28 4.66 -2.62
C ALA A 34 -6.78 4.17 -3.99
N PRO A 35 -5.91 3.55 -4.81
CA PRO A 35 -6.35 3.00 -6.09
C PRO A 35 -7.50 2.02 -5.83
N ALA A 36 -8.56 2.12 -6.62
CA ALA A 36 -9.61 1.10 -6.65
C ALA A 36 -9.03 -0.17 -7.26
N VAL A 37 -8.35 -0.98 -6.45
CA VAL A 37 -7.91 -2.31 -6.84
C VAL A 37 -9.13 -3.19 -6.77
N THR A 38 -9.88 -3.30 -7.86
CA THR A 38 -11.00 -4.25 -7.95
C THR A 38 -10.43 -5.65 -8.08
N ALA A 39 -9.92 -6.20 -6.98
CA ALA A 39 -9.72 -7.63 -6.86
C ALA A 39 -11.11 -8.23 -6.62
N SER A 40 -11.72 -8.75 -7.69
CA SER A 40 -13.06 -9.36 -7.65
C SER A 40 -13.13 -10.41 -6.53
N GLY A 41 -13.99 -10.19 -5.54
CA GLY A 41 -14.17 -11.10 -4.40
C GLY A 41 -13.65 -10.56 -3.05
N LEU A 42 -12.90 -9.46 -3.04
CA LEU A 42 -12.48 -8.78 -1.81
C LEU A 42 -13.42 -7.62 -1.43
N ASP A 43 -13.54 -7.35 -0.12
CA ASP A 43 -14.21 -6.14 0.35
C ASP A 43 -13.37 -4.89 0.07
N GLU A 44 -14.03 -3.74 -0.05
CA GLU A 44 -13.43 -2.46 -0.45
C GLU A 44 -12.25 -2.05 0.43
N ALA A 45 -12.36 -2.24 1.76
CA ALA A 45 -11.28 -1.93 2.67
C ALA A 45 -10.07 -2.82 2.36
N THR A 46 -10.25 -4.14 2.24
CA THR A 46 -9.14 -5.05 1.90
C THR A 46 -8.46 -4.68 0.58
N ALA A 47 -9.25 -4.43 -0.46
CA ALA A 47 -8.76 -3.98 -1.75
C ALA A 47 -7.91 -2.71 -1.65
N ALA A 48 -8.39 -1.71 -0.90
CA ALA A 48 -7.70 -0.44 -0.73
C ALA A 48 -6.35 -0.61 -0.01
N VAL A 49 -6.31 -1.35 1.10
CA VAL A 49 -5.04 -1.56 1.84
C VAL A 49 -4.03 -2.37 1.03
N CYS A 50 -4.47 -3.41 0.30
CA CYS A 50 -3.55 -4.15 -0.55
C CYS A 50 -3.05 -3.33 -1.75
N GLY A 51 -3.88 -2.43 -2.28
CA GLY A 51 -3.46 -1.43 -3.25
C GLY A 51 -2.40 -0.48 -2.73
N ILE A 52 -2.59 0.05 -1.52
CA ILE A 52 -1.61 0.92 -0.86
C ILE A 52 -0.28 0.17 -0.63
N ALA A 53 -0.35 -1.06 -0.11
CA ALA A 53 0.86 -1.87 0.14
C ALA A 53 1.65 -2.17 -1.15
N ASN A 54 0.94 -2.43 -2.26
CA ASN A 54 1.58 -2.60 -3.56
C ASN A 54 2.22 -1.29 -4.07
N GLN A 55 1.51 -0.16 -4.00
CA GLN A 55 2.05 1.13 -4.43
C GLN A 55 3.25 1.57 -3.58
N ALA A 56 3.23 1.33 -2.27
CA ALA A 56 4.36 1.60 -1.37
C ALA A 56 5.61 0.80 -1.77
N THR A 57 5.44 -0.43 -2.26
CA THR A 57 6.55 -1.27 -2.75
C THR A 57 7.17 -0.72 -4.03
N LEU A 58 6.35 -0.07 -4.86
CA LEU A 58 6.78 0.53 -6.12
C LEU A 58 7.27 1.99 -5.96
N GLY A 59 7.06 2.59 -4.79
CA GLY A 59 7.32 4.02 -4.56
C GLY A 59 6.39 4.92 -5.39
N GLU A 60 5.17 4.47 -5.67
CA GLU A 60 4.20 5.14 -6.53
C GLU A 60 3.05 5.77 -5.73
N GLY A 61 2.31 6.69 -6.34
CA GLY A 61 1.08 7.25 -5.74
C GLY A 61 1.29 8.10 -4.49
N GLY A 62 2.55 8.43 -4.13
CA GLY A 62 2.89 9.11 -2.89
C GLY A 62 2.99 8.18 -1.68
N TYR A 63 3.00 6.87 -1.91
CA TYR A 63 3.18 5.86 -0.87
C TYR A 63 4.63 5.37 -0.85
N ASP A 64 5.17 5.21 0.36
CA ASP A 64 6.51 4.68 0.61
C ASP A 64 6.47 3.82 1.88
N PHE A 65 7.54 3.10 2.20
CA PHE A 65 7.68 2.39 3.45
C PHE A 65 8.06 3.32 4.61
N ASP A 66 7.12 4.17 4.97
CA ASP A 66 7.19 5.14 6.05
C ASP A 66 6.03 5.00 7.06
N VAL A 67 6.14 5.76 8.16
CA VAL A 67 5.16 5.73 9.26
C VAL A 67 3.78 6.20 8.79
N ALA A 68 3.71 7.18 7.88
CA ALA A 68 2.45 7.73 7.40
C ALA A 68 1.66 6.68 6.62
N THR A 69 2.31 6.03 5.65
CA THR A 69 1.73 4.95 4.85
C THR A 69 1.35 3.76 5.72
N ALA A 70 2.23 3.35 6.64
CA ALA A 70 1.93 2.26 7.57
C ALA A 70 0.73 2.55 8.46
N THR A 71 0.59 3.79 8.94
CA THR A 71 -0.56 4.21 9.74
C THR A 71 -1.85 4.08 8.94
N GLN A 72 -1.83 4.52 7.67
CA GLN A 72 -2.99 4.40 6.79
C GLN A 72 -3.36 2.94 6.51
N ILE A 73 -2.38 2.06 6.26
CA ILE A 73 -2.60 0.61 6.11
C ILE A 73 -3.23 0.03 7.37
N VAL A 74 -2.73 0.39 8.56
CA VAL A 74 -3.26 -0.11 9.84
C VAL A 74 -4.70 0.34 10.04
N THR A 75 -5.02 1.61 9.82
CA THR A 75 -6.39 2.13 10.00
C THR A 75 -7.36 1.45 9.04
N LEU A 76 -7.06 1.42 7.74
CA LEU A 76 -7.95 0.81 6.76
C LEU A 76 -8.03 -0.72 6.90
N GLY A 77 -6.92 -1.37 7.24
CA GLY A 77 -6.85 -2.81 7.46
C GLY A 77 -7.64 -3.28 8.67
N GLN A 78 -7.89 -2.43 9.66
CA GLN A 78 -8.77 -2.75 10.79
C GLN A 78 -10.26 -2.76 10.40
N ASP A 79 -10.62 -2.01 9.36
CA ASP A 79 -11.98 -1.97 8.82
C ASP A 79 -12.25 -3.06 7.75
N SER A 80 -11.22 -3.84 7.40
CA SER A 80 -11.30 -4.97 6.48
C SER A 80 -12.22 -6.08 7.02
N LYS A 81 -13.00 -6.70 6.13
CA LYS A 81 -13.75 -7.93 6.46
C LYS A 81 -12.89 -9.20 6.39
N SER A 82 -11.71 -9.13 5.79
CA SER A 82 -10.77 -10.24 5.73
C SER A 82 -10.04 -10.41 7.06
N THR A 83 -10.30 -11.52 7.76
CA THR A 83 -9.64 -11.83 9.04
C THR A 83 -8.11 -11.88 8.92
N VAL A 84 -7.60 -12.34 7.77
CA VAL A 84 -6.14 -12.38 7.50
C VAL A 84 -5.57 -10.97 7.46
N ILE A 85 -6.26 -10.05 6.80
CA ILE A 85 -5.81 -8.67 6.61
C ILE A 85 -5.97 -7.86 7.89
N THR A 86 -7.08 -8.02 8.60
CA THR A 86 -7.26 -7.45 9.94
C THR A 86 -6.16 -7.92 10.90
N ALA A 87 -5.82 -9.21 10.88
CA ALA A 87 -4.74 -9.75 11.72
C ALA A 87 -3.38 -9.17 11.32
N ALA A 88 -3.08 -9.10 10.03
CA ALA A 88 -1.84 -8.51 9.52
C ALA A 88 -1.72 -7.02 9.91
N ALA A 89 -2.81 -6.26 9.83
CA ALA A 89 -2.86 -4.85 10.21
C ALA A 89 -2.61 -4.67 11.71
N ASN A 90 -3.18 -5.55 12.55
CA ASN A 90 -2.92 -5.56 13.98
C ASN A 90 -1.45 -5.85 14.31
N VAL A 91 -0.80 -6.77 13.59
CA VAL A 91 0.64 -7.03 13.75
C VAL A 91 1.46 -5.81 13.31
N LEU A 92 1.13 -5.19 12.16
CA LEU A 92 1.80 -3.98 11.65
C LEU A 92 1.66 -2.77 12.58
N SER A 93 0.58 -2.71 13.38
CA SER A 93 0.34 -1.61 14.33
C SER A 93 1.45 -1.46 15.40
N VAL A 94 2.14 -2.55 15.74
CA VAL A 94 3.21 -2.53 16.75
C VAL A 94 4.44 -1.78 16.24
N PRO A 95 5.10 -2.20 15.14
CA PRO A 95 6.26 -1.48 14.62
C PRO A 95 5.90 -0.07 14.13
N THR A 96 4.66 0.16 13.66
CA THR A 96 4.20 1.51 13.30
C THR A 96 4.26 2.46 14.51
N ARG A 97 3.72 2.03 15.65
CA ARG A 97 3.76 2.83 16.90
C ARG A 97 5.18 3.00 17.42
N GLN A 98 6.02 1.97 17.32
CA GLN A 98 7.42 2.04 17.76
C GLN A 98 8.22 3.03 16.92
N ALA A 99 8.11 2.97 15.59
CA ALA A 99 8.74 3.91 14.68
C ALA A 99 8.25 5.34 14.91
N GLN A 100 6.94 5.54 15.13
CA GLN A 100 6.39 6.85 15.45
C GLN A 100 6.91 7.41 16.77
N ALA A 101 7.01 6.57 17.82
CA ALA A 101 7.51 6.99 19.13
C ALA A 101 9.02 7.29 19.11
N ALA A 102 9.77 6.62 18.22
CA ALA A 102 11.21 6.77 18.09
C ALA A 102 11.65 7.98 17.24
N ALA A 103 10.72 8.77 16.68
CA ALA A 103 11.06 9.94 15.88
C ALA A 103 11.94 10.94 16.66
N GLY A 104 13.09 11.29 16.10
CA GLY A 104 14.09 12.16 16.71
C GLY A 104 14.97 11.48 17.77
N GLN A 105 14.86 10.16 17.96
CA GLN A 105 15.67 9.39 18.90
C GLN A 105 16.82 8.67 18.18
N PRO A 106 17.90 8.29 18.88
CA PRO A 106 19.01 7.53 18.29
C PRO A 106 18.55 6.18 17.70
N GLU A 107 17.47 5.60 18.23
CA GLU A 107 16.91 4.32 17.80
C GLU A 107 15.99 4.44 16.56
N GLU A 108 15.71 5.65 16.06
CA GLU A 108 14.75 5.91 14.96
C GLU A 108 15.02 5.02 13.73
N ALA A 109 16.29 4.95 13.31
CA ALA A 109 16.68 4.19 12.14
C ALA A 109 16.40 2.68 12.28
N SER A 110 16.56 2.14 13.50
CA SER A 110 16.30 0.74 13.80
C SER A 110 14.80 0.44 13.67
N HIS A 111 13.96 1.26 14.31
CA HIS A 111 12.51 1.05 14.26
C HIS A 111 11.92 1.33 12.88
N LEU A 112 12.48 2.26 12.09
CA LEU A 112 12.09 2.41 10.69
C LEU A 112 12.46 1.20 9.84
N ALA A 113 13.59 0.53 10.10
CA ALA A 113 13.96 -0.70 9.41
C ALA A 113 13.02 -1.87 9.77
N GLU A 114 12.64 -1.98 11.04
CA GLU A 114 11.63 -2.94 11.51
C GLU A 114 10.27 -2.69 10.87
N LEU A 115 9.84 -1.42 10.80
CA LEU A 115 8.61 -1.02 10.12
C LEU A 115 8.61 -1.41 8.65
N ARG A 116 9.67 -1.08 7.92
CA ARG A 116 9.82 -1.45 6.50
C ARG A 116 9.72 -2.96 6.30
N THR A 117 10.36 -3.73 7.16
CA THR A 117 10.27 -5.20 7.13
C THR A 117 8.85 -5.69 7.39
N ALA A 118 8.14 -5.08 8.33
CA ALA A 118 6.75 -5.41 8.62
C ALA A 118 5.81 -5.05 7.46
N MET A 119 6.02 -3.92 6.78
CA MET A 119 5.26 -3.52 5.61
C MET A 119 5.50 -4.45 4.42
N LEU A 120 6.74 -4.90 4.20
CA LEU A 120 7.04 -5.92 3.18
C LEU A 120 6.31 -7.24 3.46
N LYS A 121 6.30 -7.70 4.71
CA LYS A 121 5.52 -8.89 5.10
C LYS A 121 4.03 -8.69 4.86
N PHE A 122 3.50 -7.51 5.18
CA PHE A 122 2.11 -7.17 4.93
C PHE A 122 1.79 -7.25 3.42
N GLN A 123 2.67 -6.72 2.58
CA GLN A 123 2.53 -6.80 1.12
C GLN A 123 2.54 -8.25 0.62
N THR A 124 3.40 -9.12 1.17
CA THR A 124 3.40 -10.55 0.82
C THR A 124 2.06 -11.20 1.15
N ILE A 125 1.47 -10.88 2.31
CA ILE A 125 0.14 -11.37 2.70
C ILE A 125 -0.92 -10.94 1.68
N CYS A 126 -0.87 -9.70 1.19
CA CYS A 126 -1.78 -9.24 0.14
C CYS A 126 -1.64 -10.05 -1.16
N GLN A 127 -0.41 -10.36 -1.58
CA GLN A 127 -0.18 -11.22 -2.75
C GLN A 127 -0.72 -12.64 -2.56
N ASP A 128 -0.56 -13.21 -1.36
CA ASP A 128 -1.09 -14.54 -1.04
C ASP A 128 -2.62 -14.56 -1.06
N VAL A 129 -3.27 -13.49 -0.58
CA VAL A 129 -4.73 -13.36 -0.62
C VAL A 129 -5.22 -13.25 -2.06
N ASP A 130 -4.56 -12.45 -2.91
CA ASP A 130 -4.92 -12.34 -4.33
C ASP A 130 -4.75 -13.70 -5.05
N ALA A 131 -3.65 -14.41 -4.79
CA ALA A 131 -3.42 -15.74 -5.36
C ALA A 131 -4.48 -16.76 -4.91
N LEU A 132 -4.90 -16.71 -3.64
CA LEU A 132 -5.96 -17.57 -3.12
C LEU A 132 -7.29 -17.30 -3.80
N VAL A 133 -7.66 -16.04 -3.99
CA VAL A 133 -8.91 -15.66 -4.68
C VAL A 133 -8.92 -16.18 -6.12
N VAL A 134 -7.81 -16.02 -6.85
CA VAL A 134 -7.67 -16.56 -8.21
C VAL A 134 -7.82 -18.09 -8.22
N SER A 135 -7.15 -18.78 -7.30
CA SER A 135 -7.21 -20.25 -7.21
C SER A 135 -8.62 -20.78 -6.92
N ILE A 136 -9.40 -20.08 -6.09
CA ILE A 136 -10.80 -20.43 -5.82
C ILE A 136 -11.65 -20.27 -7.09
N GLN A 137 -11.51 -19.14 -7.80
CA GLN A 137 -12.27 -18.88 -9.03
C GLN A 137 -11.98 -19.92 -10.11
N GLU A 138 -10.71 -20.26 -10.34
CA GLU A 138 -10.32 -21.32 -11.29
C GLU A 138 -10.92 -22.67 -10.92
N SER A 139 -11.02 -22.97 -9.62
CA SER A 139 -11.63 -24.21 -9.13
C SER A 139 -13.13 -24.26 -9.37
N GLU A 140 -13.85 -23.13 -9.21
CA GLU A 140 -15.29 -23.05 -9.50
C GLU A 140 -15.58 -23.33 -10.99
N TYR A 141 -14.81 -22.72 -11.91
CA TYR A 141 -14.96 -22.98 -13.34
C TYR A 141 -14.68 -24.43 -13.73
N ALA A 142 -13.73 -25.10 -13.07
CA ALA A 142 -13.43 -26.50 -13.32
C ALA A 142 -14.59 -27.43 -12.93
N VAL A 143 -15.27 -27.14 -11.81
CA VAL A 143 -16.42 -27.92 -11.34
C VAL A 143 -17.64 -27.74 -12.25
N ASP A 144 -17.86 -26.52 -12.76
CA ASP A 144 -18.97 -26.26 -13.70
C ASP A 144 -18.76 -26.94 -15.07
N ASP A 145 -17.53 -27.03 -15.58
CA ASP A 145 -17.24 -27.68 -16.87
C ASP A 145 -17.45 -29.22 -16.80
N ASP A 146 -17.09 -29.84 -15.67
CA ASP A 146 -17.32 -31.27 -15.44
C ASP A 146 -18.82 -31.62 -15.27
N ALA A 147 -19.62 -30.71 -14.70
CA ALA A 147 -21.08 -30.89 -14.60
C ALA A 147 -21.78 -30.86 -15.97
N VAL A 148 -21.28 -30.03 -16.90
CA VAL A 148 -21.77 -29.98 -18.29
C VAL A 148 -21.33 -31.20 -19.09
N LYS A 149 -20.15 -31.76 -18.80
CA LYS A 149 -19.64 -32.96 -19.48
C LYS A 149 -20.31 -34.25 -19.03
N SER A 150 -20.77 -34.33 -17.77
CA SER A 150 -21.43 -35.52 -17.22
C SER A 150 -22.91 -35.68 -17.63
N THR A 151 -23.50 -34.70 -18.33
CA THR A 151 -24.92 -34.72 -18.74
C THR A 151 -25.13 -34.94 -20.25
N ARG A 152 -24.10 -35.35 -20.99
CA ARG A 152 -24.18 -35.73 -22.42
C ARG A 152 -23.93 -37.19 -22.68
#